data_AF-A0A134CGZ9-F1
#
_entry.id   AF-A0A134CGZ9-F1
#
_cell.length_a   1.000
_cell.length_b   1.000
_cell.length_c   1.000
_cell.angle_alpha   90.00
_cell.angle_beta   90.00
_cell.angle_gamma   90.00
#
_symmetry.space_group_name_H-M   'P 1'
#
loop_
_entity.id
_entity.type
_entity.pdbx_description
1 polymer ?
#
loop_
_entity_poly.entity_id
_entity_poly.type
_entity_poly.pdbx_seq_one_letter_code
_entity_poly.pdbx_strand_id
1 'polypeptide(L)' 'MEYNEVRKQLETMMNTNYKAFIMALIAIERDMDNEATLQELYNLYMDNDRILLLNDVLYR' A
#
# COMPACT_ATOMS: atom_id res chain seq x y z
N MET A 1 2.33 19.68 4.82
CA MET A 1 1.83 19.49 3.45
C MET A 1 0.32 19.61 3.50
N GLU A 2 -0.26 20.40 2.60
CA GLU A 2 -1.71 20.47 2.44
C GLU A 2 -2.25 19.15 1.88
N TYR A 3 -3.52 18.84 2.12
CA TYR A 3 -4.15 17.60 1.64
C TYR A 3 -3.89 17.34 0.14
N ASN A 4 -4.03 18.38 -0.70
CA ASN A 4 -3.82 18.26 -2.15
C ASN A 4 -2.38 17.91 -2.51
N GLU A 5 -1.42 18.37 -1.73
CA GLU A 5 -0.01 18.07 -1.93
C GLU A 5 0.28 16.60 -1.58
N VAL A 6 -0.25 16.12 -0.46
CA VAL A 6 -0.15 14.71 -0.06
C VAL A 6 -0.77 13.80 -1.11
N ARG A 7 -2.00 14.11 -1.55
CA ARG A 7 -2.70 13.34 -2.58
C ARG A 7 -1.87 13.26 -3.87
N LYS A 8 -1.35 14.40 -4.36
CA LYS A 8 -0.54 14.43 -5.58
C LYS A 8 0.73 13.60 -5.47
N GLN A 9 1.38 13.58 -4.30
CA GLN A 9 2.55 12.73 -4.05
C GLN A 9 2.17 11.25 -4.11
N LEU A 10 1.06 10.84 -3.46
CA LEU A 10 0.59 9.46 -3.49
C LEU A 10 0.20 9.02 -4.92
N GLU A 11 -0.51 9.87 -5.67
CA GLU A 11 -0.84 9.61 -7.09
C GLU A 11 0.43 9.47 -7.94
N THR A 12 1.45 10.27 -7.68
CA THR A 12 2.73 10.16 -8.38
C THR A 12 3.41 8.83 -8.07
N MET A 13 3.46 8.42 -6.80
CA MET A 13 4.04 7.13 -6.38
C MET A 13 3.27 5.94 -6.95
N MET A 14 1.94 5.97 -6.91
CA MET A 14 1.07 4.96 -7.50
C MET A 14 1.37 4.74 -8.99
N ASN A 15 1.57 5.82 -9.75
CA ASN A 15 1.80 5.75 -11.19
C ASN A 15 3.25 5.46 -11.59
N THR A 16 4.24 5.84 -10.78
CA THR A 16 5.67 5.71 -11.11
C THR A 16 6.33 4.48 -10.48
N ASN A 17 5.85 4.04 -9.32
CA ASN A 17 6.38 2.90 -8.60
C ASN A 17 5.28 2.21 -7.78
N TYR A 18 4.34 1.60 -8.50
CA TYR A 18 3.17 0.95 -7.92
C TYR A 18 3.53 -0.08 -6.84
N LYS A 19 4.57 -0.88 -7.07
CA LYS A 19 5.03 -1.89 -6.11
C LYS A 19 5.48 -1.28 -4.80
N ALA A 20 6.36 -0.28 -4.84
CA ALA A 20 6.83 0.38 -3.61
C ALA A 20 5.68 1.14 -2.92
N PHE A 21 4.77 1.73 -3.69
CA PHE A 21 3.56 2.36 -3.17
C PHE A 21 2.72 1.37 -2.35
N ILE A 22 2.39 0.21 -2.91
CA ILE A 22 1.62 -0.83 -2.21
C ILE A 22 2.37 -1.39 -1.00
N MET A 23 3.66 -1.69 -1.14
CA MET A 23 4.47 -2.17 -0.01
C MET A 23 4.53 -1.15 1.14
N ALA A 24 4.61 0.15 0.83
CA ALA A 24 4.59 1.21 1.84
C ALA A 24 3.23 1.31 2.54
N LEU A 25 2.11 1.15 1.81
CA LEU A 25 0.78 1.11 2.43
C LEU A 25 0.65 -0.08 3.39
N ILE A 26 1.07 -1.27 2.96
CA ILE A 26 1.07 -2.48 3.82
C ILE A 26 1.93 -2.27 5.07
N ALA A 27 3.13 -1.69 4.91
CA ALA A 27 4.04 -1.40 6.00
C ALA A 27 3.40 -0.48 7.06
N ILE A 28 2.74 0.59 6.61
CA ILE A 28 2.06 1.56 7.48
C ILE A 28 0.85 0.92 8.17
N GLU A 29 -0.01 0.21 7.44
CA GLU A 29 -1.22 -0.39 8.00
C GLU A 29 -0.93 -1.48 9.03
N ARG A 30 0.17 -2.22 8.86
CA ARG A 30 0.53 -3.36 9.70
C ARG A 30 1.64 -3.08 10.70
N ASP A 31 2.15 -1.85 10.74
CA ASP A 31 3.29 -1.41 11.58
C ASP A 31 4.50 -2.36 11.44
N MET A 32 4.96 -2.55 10.19
CA MET A 32 6.06 -3.47 9.87
C MET A 32 7.02 -2.92 8.83
N ASP A 33 8.30 -3.30 8.91
CA ASP A 33 9.37 -2.79 8.05
C ASP A 33 10.24 -3.88 7.40
N ASN A 34 9.94 -5.17 7.65
CA ASN A 34 10.67 -6.27 7.03
C ASN A 34 10.36 -6.37 5.53
N GLU A 35 11.35 -6.03 4.70
CA GLU A 35 11.21 -5.98 3.24
C GLU A 35 10.81 -7.33 2.61
N ALA A 36 11.35 -8.45 3.10
CA ALA A 36 11.02 -9.77 2.59
C ALA A 36 9.55 -10.13 2.86
N THR A 37 9.06 -9.83 4.07
CA THR A 37 7.65 -10.05 4.41
C THR A 37 6.73 -9.12 3.63
N LEU A 38 7.11 -7.86 3.42
CA LEU A 38 6.36 -6.92 2.58
C LEU A 38 6.30 -7.39 1.13
N GLN A 39 7.38 -7.99 0.62
CA GLN A 39 7.43 -8.56 -0.72
C GLN A 39 6.47 -9.74 -0.88
N GLU A 40 6.41 -10.63 0.10
CA GLU A 40 5.45 -11.75 0.11
C GLU A 40 4.00 -11.26 0.16
N LEU A 41 3.72 -10.27 1.01
CA LEU A 41 2.39 -9.66 1.12
C LEU A 41 1.98 -8.93 -0.17
N TYR A 42 2.92 -8.25 -0.83
CA TYR A 42 2.70 -7.66 -2.14
C TYR A 42 2.39 -8.74 -3.19
N ASN A 43 3.12 -9.85 -3.22
CA ASN A 43 2.84 -10.93 -4.16
C ASN A 43 1.45 -11.53 -3.91
N LEU A 44 1.10 -11.77 -2.64
CA LEU A 44 -0.25 -12.21 -2.26
C LEU A 44 -1.33 -11.21 -2.69
N TYR A 45 -1.07 -9.90 -2.56
CA TYR A 45 -1.94 -8.83 -3.04
C TYR A 45 -2.15 -8.89 -4.56
N MET A 46 -1.08 -9.09 -5.34
CA MET A 46 -1.15 -9.15 -6.80
C MET A 46 -1.78 -10.45 -7.32
N ASP A 47 -1.53 -11.58 -6.63
CA ASP A 47 -2.04 -12.90 -7.03
C ASP A 47 -3.54 -13.06 -6.72
N ASN A 48 -4.06 -12.27 -5.79
CA ASN A 48 -5.47 -12.30 -5.41
C ASN A 48 -6.15 -11.01 -5.88
N ASP A 49 -6.95 -11.09 -6.95
CA ASP A 49 -7.87 -10.02 -7.44
C ASP A 49 -8.85 -9.45 -6.38
N ARG A 50 -8.79 -9.94 -5.14
CA ARG A 50 -9.69 -9.63 -4.02
C ARG A 50 -9.02 -8.94 -2.84
N ILE A 51 -7.69 -8.77 -2.81
CA ILE A 51 -7.08 -8.02 -1.71
C ILE A 51 -7.25 -6.54 -2.00
N LEU A 52 -8.29 -5.94 -1.42
CA LEU A 52 -8.48 -4.49 -1.41
C LEU A 52 -7.68 -3.89 -0.25
N LEU A 53 -6.72 -3.01 -0.55
CA LEU A 53 -6.08 -2.19 0.48
C LEU A 53 -6.98 -1.01 0.87
N LEU A 54 -6.74 -0.52 2.08
CA LEU A 54 -7.41 0.55 2.85
C LEU A 54 -8.66 0.22 3.69
N ASN A 55 -9.47 -0.83 3.46
CA ASN A 55 -10.72 -0.92 4.24
C ASN A 55 -11.53 -2.24 4.31
N ASP A 56 -10.93 -3.43 4.40
CA ASP A 56 -11.72 -4.61 4.82
C ASP A 56 -11.90 -4.69 6.35
N VAL A 57 -11.27 -3.78 7.11
CA VAL A 57 -11.26 -3.77 8.60
C VAL A 57 -11.88 -2.52 9.24
N LEU A 58 -11.96 -1.33 8.60
CA LEU A 58 -12.52 -0.15 9.30
C LEU A 58 -14.05 -0.24 9.53
N TYR A 59 -14.70 -1.34 9.13
CA TYR A 59 -16.11 -1.65 9.43
C TYR A 59 -16.31 -3.02 10.12
N ARG A 60 -15.49 -3.36 11.14
CA ARG A 60 -15.91 -4.29 12.20
C ARG A 60 -15.62 -3.75 13.59
#